data_AF-A0A970IZA9-F1
#
_entry.id   AF-A0A970IZA9-F1
#
_cell.length_a   1.000
_cell.length_b   1.000
_cell.length_c   1.000
_cell.angle_alpha   90.00
_cell.angle_beta   90.00
_cell.angle_gamma   90.00
#
_symmetry.space_group_name_H-M   'P 1'
#
loop_
_entity.id
_entity.type
_entity.pdbx_description
1 polymer ?
#
loop_
_entity_poly.entity_id
_entity_poly.type
_entity_poly.pdbx_seq_one_letter_code
_entity_poly.pdbx_strand_id
1 'polypeptide(L)'
;METLQNRISKFFSVGPKSTFLLVLLIIGCFTIIYNLKKEITVIVDGEERKIVTYSSSLRKTLERSAITVGPKDKIIPGLDSEVNDGDKVVITRAVNVNVMVDGKTLQLQTAEDNIEDMLIAEGITVNESDKVNPPRTQAITDGMNIKITRVTSQLVKEQQNIEYSTEIRKDPNLASNVTKTIQEGQTGEREITTRVVYEDGKEVSREVISNVVTKEPVKKVLLQGTLGILSLNRGGDQLTYKSVIRVKATAYCPCKSCTGKDSSSPGYNRTAMGTQAKRNPNGYSTIAVDPRIIPLGSKVYVEGYGLAIAEDTGGAIKGNKIDVYFPSHSEALQWGVKYKNVYILK
;
A
#
# COMPACT_ATOMS: atom_id res chain seq x y z
N MET A 1 -115.55 60.21 11.82
CA MET A 1 -114.15 60.02 11.39
C MET A 1 -113.36 59.51 12.58
N GLU A 2 -113.11 58.19 12.64
CA GLU A 2 -112.10 57.66 13.58
C GLU A 2 -110.74 58.26 13.17
N THR A 3 -110.05 58.89 14.12
CA THR A 3 -108.72 59.45 13.87
C THR A 3 -107.73 58.32 13.60
N LEU A 4 -106.80 58.54 12.66
CA LEU A 4 -105.73 57.60 12.29
C LEU A 4 -104.95 57.11 13.53
N GLN A 5 -104.81 57.95 14.56
CA GLN A 5 -104.24 57.61 15.86
C GLN A 5 -104.96 56.45 16.60
N ASN A 6 -106.28 56.33 16.49
CA ASN A 6 -107.05 55.28 17.17
C ASN A 6 -107.05 53.93 16.44
N ARG A 7 -106.75 53.92 15.13
CA ARG A 7 -106.50 52.69 14.39
C ARG A 7 -105.10 52.15 14.60
N ILE A 8 -104.14 53.06 14.81
CA ILE A 8 -102.76 52.71 15.13
C ILE A 8 -102.69 52.09 16.54
N SER A 9 -103.31 52.69 17.56
CA SER A 9 -103.22 52.20 18.95
C SER A 9 -103.85 50.82 19.23
N LYS A 10 -104.86 50.39 18.45
CA LYS A 10 -105.43 49.03 18.52
C LYS A 10 -104.56 47.94 17.88
N PHE A 11 -103.68 48.29 16.95
CA PHE A 11 -102.64 47.38 16.44
C PHE A 11 -101.48 47.18 17.45
N PHE A 12 -101.40 48.04 18.48
CA PHE A 12 -100.29 48.12 19.43
C PHE A 12 -100.66 47.71 20.87
N SER A 13 -101.48 46.65 21.02
CA SER A 13 -101.69 45.90 22.27
C SER A 13 -100.44 45.04 22.62
N VAL A 14 -100.22 44.71 23.90
CA VAL A 14 -98.97 44.08 24.41
C VAL A 14 -98.67 42.71 23.77
N GLY A 15 -99.68 42.01 23.26
CA GLY A 15 -99.55 40.75 22.50
C GLY A 15 -98.77 40.88 21.19
N PRO A 16 -99.24 41.66 20.18
CA PRO A 16 -98.55 41.86 18.91
C PRO A 16 -97.16 42.52 19.01
N LYS A 17 -96.91 43.33 20.05
CA LYS A 17 -95.56 43.89 20.33
C LYS A 17 -94.58 42.82 20.80
N SER A 18 -95.01 41.93 21.69
CA SER A 18 -94.18 40.83 22.19
C SER A 18 -93.90 39.80 21.10
N THR A 19 -94.87 39.47 20.24
CA THR A 19 -94.67 38.56 19.11
C THR A 19 -93.76 39.16 18.04
N PHE A 20 -93.90 40.44 17.71
CA PHE A 20 -92.99 41.14 16.79
C PHE A 20 -91.56 41.21 17.33
N LEU A 21 -91.38 41.50 18.62
CA LEU A 21 -90.05 41.50 19.26
C LEU A 21 -89.42 40.10 19.25
N LEU A 22 -90.21 39.05 19.50
CA LEU A 22 -89.76 37.67 19.45
C LEU A 22 -89.33 37.26 18.03
N VAL A 23 -90.10 37.65 17.01
CA VAL A 23 -89.76 37.39 15.60
C VAL A 23 -88.47 38.12 15.21
N LEU A 24 -88.29 39.38 15.61
CA LEU A 24 -87.03 40.11 15.39
C LEU A 24 -85.85 39.46 16.13
N LEU A 25 -86.07 38.94 17.33
CA LEU A 25 -85.04 38.24 18.09
C LEU A 25 -84.67 36.90 17.44
N ILE A 26 -85.65 36.17 16.91
CA ILE A 26 -85.42 34.94 16.14
C ILE A 26 -84.67 35.24 14.84
N ILE A 27 -85.06 36.27 14.09
CA ILE A 27 -84.35 36.69 12.87
C ILE A 27 -82.93 37.16 13.20
N GLY A 28 -82.75 37.92 14.29
CA GLY A 28 -81.44 38.32 14.79
C GLY A 28 -80.57 37.13 15.16
N CYS A 29 -81.08 36.19 15.95
CA CYS A 29 -80.39 34.94 16.29
C CYS A 29 -80.06 34.11 15.05
N PHE A 30 -80.97 33.99 14.09
CA PHE A 30 -80.75 33.25 12.85
C PHE A 30 -79.65 33.91 12.00
N THR A 31 -79.62 35.24 11.95
CA THR A 31 -78.60 36.01 11.24
C THR A 31 -77.23 35.82 11.92
N ILE A 32 -77.17 35.85 13.25
CA ILE A 32 -75.93 35.59 14.01
C ILE A 32 -75.44 34.16 13.77
N ILE A 33 -76.32 33.16 13.88
CA ILE A 33 -75.96 31.74 13.63
C ILE A 33 -75.48 31.55 12.20
N TYR A 34 -76.13 32.21 11.22
CA TYR A 34 -75.73 32.14 9.82
C TYR A 34 -74.34 32.74 9.58
N ASN A 35 -74.02 33.89 10.20
CA ASN A 35 -72.71 34.53 10.10
C ASN A 35 -71.60 33.78 10.87
N LEU A 36 -71.96 32.92 11.83
CA LEU A 36 -71.02 32.05 12.54
C LEU A 36 -70.71 30.75 11.77
N LYS A 37 -71.50 30.41 10.75
CA LYS A 37 -71.29 29.22 9.92
C LYS A 37 -70.03 29.42 9.07
N LYS A 38 -69.13 28.44 9.11
CA LYS A 38 -67.93 28.37 8.28
C LYS A 38 -67.86 27.00 7.61
N GLU A 39 -67.49 26.97 6.35
CA GLU A 39 -67.17 25.76 5.60
C GLU A 39 -65.67 25.73 5.32
N ILE A 40 -64.98 24.69 5.80
CA ILE A 40 -63.56 24.48 5.55
C ILE A 40 -63.32 23.19 4.78
N THR A 41 -62.21 23.12 4.05
CA THR A 41 -61.74 21.90 3.41
C THR A 41 -60.59 21.32 4.22
N VAL A 42 -60.76 20.10 4.74
CA VAL A 42 -59.70 19.34 5.40
C VAL A 42 -59.21 18.27 4.45
N ILE A 43 -57.91 18.27 4.16
CA ILE A 43 -57.23 17.31 3.30
C ILE A 43 -56.43 16.38 4.20
N VAL A 44 -56.81 15.10 4.29
CA VAL A 44 -56.09 14.10 5.08
C VAL A 44 -55.43 13.12 4.11
N ASP A 45 -54.10 13.11 4.06
CA ASP A 45 -53.30 12.27 3.12
C ASP A 45 -53.78 12.37 1.66
N GLY A 46 -54.23 13.56 1.24
CA GLY A 46 -54.75 13.83 -0.11
C GLY A 46 -56.26 13.62 -0.29
N GLU A 47 -56.96 13.04 0.70
CA GLU A 47 -58.42 12.94 0.67
C GLU A 47 -59.08 14.22 1.18
N GLU A 48 -59.85 14.90 0.32
CA GLU A 48 -60.58 16.10 0.69
C GLU A 48 -61.90 15.80 1.42
N ARG A 49 -62.15 16.50 2.53
CA ARG A 49 -63.40 16.46 3.30
C ARG A 49 -63.86 17.86 3.62
N LYS A 50 -65.10 18.18 3.26
CA LYS A 50 -65.74 19.44 3.62
C LYS A 50 -66.33 19.35 5.02
N ILE A 51 -65.98 20.30 5.87
CA ILE A 51 -66.43 20.36 7.26
C ILE A 51 -67.13 21.69 7.49
N VAL A 52 -68.35 21.61 7.98
CA VAL A 52 -69.09 22.77 8.47
C VAL A 52 -68.83 22.92 9.97
N THR A 53 -68.38 24.09 10.39
CA THR A 53 -68.10 24.40 11.79
C THR A 53 -68.66 25.77 12.18
N TYR A 54 -68.94 25.91 13.48
CA TYR A 54 -69.27 27.18 14.12
C TYR A 54 -68.18 27.60 15.12
N SER A 55 -67.10 26.81 15.22
CA SER A 55 -65.96 27.08 16.09
C SER A 55 -65.01 28.08 15.42
N SER A 56 -64.37 28.92 16.21
CA SER A 56 -63.22 29.73 15.76
C SER A 56 -61.88 28.99 15.88
N SER A 57 -61.83 27.82 16.51
CA SER A 57 -60.60 27.04 16.74
C SER A 57 -60.53 25.81 15.85
N LEU A 58 -59.36 25.57 15.24
CA LEU A 58 -59.10 24.40 14.40
C LEU A 58 -59.13 23.11 15.23
N ARG A 59 -58.41 23.07 16.35
CA ARG A 59 -58.45 21.95 17.32
C ARG A 59 -59.88 21.48 17.62
N LYS A 60 -60.75 22.39 18.06
CA LYS A 60 -62.16 22.07 18.38
C LYS A 60 -62.95 21.62 17.17
N THR A 61 -62.63 22.15 15.98
CA THR A 61 -63.29 21.76 14.73
C THR A 61 -62.94 20.32 14.37
N LEU A 62 -61.64 19.96 14.41
CA LEU A 62 -61.18 18.60 14.11
C LEU A 62 -61.73 17.58 15.13
N GLU A 63 -61.70 17.90 16.43
CA GLU A 63 -62.25 17.05 17.50
C GLU A 63 -63.75 16.73 17.28
N ARG A 64 -64.57 17.75 16.97
CA ARG A 64 -66.01 17.58 16.72
C ARG A 64 -66.32 16.80 15.45
N SER A 65 -65.42 16.82 14.48
CA SER A 65 -65.52 16.05 13.24
C SER A 65 -64.93 14.65 13.36
N ALA A 66 -64.59 14.19 14.58
CA ALA A 66 -63.96 12.91 14.85
C ALA A 66 -62.63 12.70 14.10
N ILE A 67 -61.92 13.79 13.78
CA ILE A 67 -60.58 13.75 13.21
C ILE A 67 -59.58 13.88 14.36
N THR A 68 -59.05 12.74 14.80
CA THR A 68 -57.94 12.69 15.76
C THR A 68 -56.65 13.07 15.08
N VAL A 69 -55.77 13.80 15.75
CA VAL A 69 -54.45 14.21 15.26
C VAL A 69 -53.38 13.54 16.13
N GLY A 70 -52.44 12.84 15.49
CA GLY A 70 -51.30 12.22 16.17
C GLY A 70 -50.24 13.24 16.60
N PRO A 71 -49.40 12.91 17.58
CA PRO A 71 -48.38 13.83 18.10
C PRO A 71 -47.29 14.21 17.08
N LYS A 72 -47.13 13.42 16.01
CA LYS A 72 -46.15 13.62 14.93
C LYS A 72 -46.81 13.97 13.59
N ASP A 73 -48.14 14.10 13.55
CA ASP A 73 -48.83 14.53 12.33
C ASP A 73 -48.51 16.00 12.03
N LYS A 74 -48.35 16.33 10.75
CA LYS A 74 -48.10 17.70 10.29
C LYS A 74 -49.43 18.34 9.91
N ILE A 75 -49.73 19.50 10.47
CA ILE A 75 -50.97 20.24 10.18
C ILE A 75 -50.65 21.65 9.72
N ILE A 76 -51.22 22.03 8.59
CA ILE A 76 -51.08 23.36 8.00
C ILE A 76 -52.47 23.90 7.66
N PRO A 77 -52.95 25.02 8.26
CA PRO A 77 -52.32 25.78 9.34
C PRO A 77 -52.27 24.99 10.66
N GLY A 78 -51.41 25.38 11.60
CA GLY A 78 -51.15 24.64 12.84
C GLY A 78 -52.41 24.40 13.69
N LEU A 79 -52.41 23.36 14.53
CA LEU A 79 -53.58 22.89 15.28
C LEU A 79 -54.30 23.98 16.10
N ASP A 80 -53.54 24.96 16.60
CA ASP A 80 -54.05 26.06 17.44
C ASP A 80 -54.42 27.32 16.65
N SER A 81 -54.39 27.26 15.32
CA SER A 81 -54.82 28.34 14.45
C SER A 81 -56.34 28.59 14.53
N GLU A 82 -56.71 29.84 14.26
CA GLU A 82 -58.11 30.20 14.07
C GLU A 82 -58.66 29.65 12.74
N VAL A 83 -59.97 29.48 12.68
CA VAL A 83 -60.69 28.98 11.50
C VAL A 83 -61.58 30.07 10.93
N ASN A 84 -61.44 30.33 9.63
CA ASN A 84 -62.25 31.22 8.82
C ASN A 84 -63.03 30.44 7.75
N ASP A 85 -64.05 31.09 7.18
CA ASP A 85 -64.83 30.50 6.10
C ASP A 85 -63.95 30.35 4.84
N GLY A 86 -63.98 29.17 4.22
CA GLY A 86 -63.18 28.82 3.06
C GLY A 86 -61.75 28.35 3.35
N ASP A 87 -61.34 28.21 4.62
CA ASP A 87 -59.99 27.76 4.96
C ASP A 87 -59.69 26.35 4.43
N LYS A 88 -58.42 26.14 4.05
CA LYS A 88 -57.87 24.83 3.70
C LYS A 88 -56.92 24.36 4.77
N VAL A 89 -57.18 23.18 5.31
CA VAL A 89 -56.36 22.53 6.32
C VAL A 89 -55.79 21.25 5.74
N VAL A 90 -54.48 21.12 5.70
CA VAL A 90 -53.77 19.92 5.26
C VAL A 90 -53.27 19.19 6.49
N ILE A 91 -53.63 17.91 6.61
CA ILE A 91 -53.16 16.98 7.64
C ILE A 91 -52.39 15.87 6.93
N THR A 92 -51.09 15.80 7.19
CA THR A 92 -50.22 14.70 6.75
C THR A 92 -50.00 13.77 7.93
N ARG A 93 -50.40 12.51 7.79
CA ARG A 93 -50.24 11.51 8.85
C ARG A 93 -48.79 11.09 9.01
N ALA A 94 -48.36 10.95 10.26
CA ALA A 94 -47.08 10.36 10.56
C ALA A 94 -47.09 8.87 10.21
N VAL A 95 -46.07 8.44 9.49
CA VAL A 95 -45.86 7.02 9.15
C VAL A 95 -44.72 6.44 9.95
N ASN A 96 -44.70 5.13 10.13
CA ASN A 96 -43.67 4.45 10.90
C ASN A 96 -42.46 4.13 10.03
N VAL A 97 -41.26 4.41 10.51
CA VAL A 97 -40.00 4.08 9.84
C VAL A 97 -39.02 3.44 10.81
N ASN A 98 -38.18 2.55 10.30
CA ASN A 98 -37.12 1.90 11.06
C ASN A 98 -35.76 2.45 10.59
N VAL A 99 -35.03 3.11 11.48
CA VAL A 99 -33.69 3.65 11.19
C VAL A 99 -32.63 2.79 11.86
N MET A 100 -31.81 2.12 11.07
CA MET A 100 -30.62 1.39 11.52
C MET A 100 -29.41 2.31 11.47
N VAL A 101 -28.88 2.67 12.63
CA VAL A 101 -27.73 3.58 12.77
C VAL A 101 -26.91 3.19 14.00
N ASP A 102 -25.57 3.25 13.89
CA ASP A 102 -24.64 2.98 14.99
C ASP A 102 -24.89 1.63 15.69
N GLY A 103 -25.28 0.61 14.91
CA GLY A 103 -25.57 -0.74 15.38
C GLY A 103 -26.91 -0.90 16.12
N LYS A 104 -27.76 0.14 16.15
CA LYS A 104 -29.09 0.12 16.77
C LYS A 104 -30.20 0.33 15.73
N THR A 105 -31.39 -0.20 16.01
CA THR A 105 -32.60 0.07 15.23
C THR A 105 -33.52 0.98 16.03
N LEU A 106 -33.79 2.18 15.52
CA LEU A 106 -34.73 3.15 16.06
C LEU A 106 -36.06 3.03 15.32
N GLN A 107 -37.17 2.97 16.06
CA GLN A 107 -38.52 3.02 15.49
C GLN A 107 -39.05 4.44 15.66
N LEU A 108 -39.30 5.13 14.54
CA LEU A 108 -39.64 6.54 14.51
C LEU A 108 -40.96 6.77 13.78
N GLN A 109 -41.62 7.87 14.13
CA GLN A 109 -42.82 8.36 13.43
C GLN A 109 -42.53 9.73 12.86
N THR A 110 -42.87 9.93 11.58
CA THR A 110 -42.55 11.15 10.86
C THR A 110 -43.63 11.48 9.83
N ALA A 111 -43.91 12.76 9.67
CA ALA A 111 -44.75 13.32 8.61
C ALA A 111 -43.94 14.22 7.65
N GLU A 112 -42.61 14.09 7.65
CA GLU A 112 -41.74 14.79 6.70
C GLU A 112 -41.72 14.11 5.33
N ASP A 113 -41.42 14.91 4.30
CA ASP A 113 -41.59 14.48 2.90
C ASP A 113 -40.53 13.45 2.49
N ASN A 114 -39.31 13.55 3.00
CA ASN A 114 -38.17 12.71 2.61
C ASN A 114 -37.28 12.31 3.81
N ILE A 115 -36.39 11.36 3.57
CA ILE A 115 -35.47 10.83 4.60
C ILE A 115 -34.59 11.93 5.20
N GLU A 116 -34.07 12.86 4.41
CA GLU A 116 -33.20 13.93 4.91
C GLU A 116 -33.89 14.80 5.95
N ASP A 117 -35.08 15.29 5.64
CA ASP A 117 -35.85 16.17 6.53
C ASP A 117 -36.24 15.44 7.83
N MET A 118 -36.61 14.16 7.74
CA MET A 118 -36.88 13.34 8.92
C MET A 118 -35.65 13.14 9.80
N LEU A 119 -34.48 12.84 9.22
CA LEU A 119 -33.26 12.68 10.00
C LEU A 119 -32.87 13.97 10.71
N ILE A 120 -33.04 15.13 10.06
CA ILE A 120 -32.81 16.45 10.66
C ILE A 120 -33.79 16.70 11.82
N ALA A 121 -35.09 16.45 11.61
CA ALA A 121 -36.13 16.65 12.62
C ALA A 121 -35.93 15.79 13.87
N GLU A 122 -35.41 14.57 13.70
CA GLU A 122 -35.09 13.64 14.80
C GLU A 122 -33.68 13.86 15.38
N GLY A 123 -32.92 14.83 14.88
CA GLY A 123 -31.58 15.16 15.36
C GLY A 123 -30.51 14.11 15.04
N ILE A 124 -30.74 13.26 14.03
CA ILE A 124 -29.81 12.23 13.58
C ILE A 124 -28.83 12.85 12.58
N THR A 125 -27.62 13.14 13.05
CA THR A 125 -26.56 13.70 12.20
C THR A 125 -25.98 12.65 11.26
N VAL A 126 -25.85 13.00 9.99
CA VAL A 126 -25.23 12.19 8.93
C VAL A 126 -24.15 13.04 8.26
N ASN A 127 -22.92 12.53 8.24
CA ASN A 127 -21.81 13.24 7.57
C ASN A 127 -21.88 13.04 6.05
N GLU A 128 -21.21 13.91 5.29
CA GLU A 128 -21.17 13.79 3.81
C GLU A 128 -20.62 12.45 3.31
N SER A 129 -19.72 11.83 4.09
CA SER A 129 -19.13 10.53 3.75
C SER A 129 -20.04 9.35 4.10
N ASP A 130 -20.97 9.52 5.04
CA ASP A 130 -21.85 8.45 5.49
C ASP A 130 -22.81 8.04 4.37
N LYS A 131 -23.16 6.75 4.33
CA LYS A 131 -24.09 6.22 3.32
C LYS A 131 -25.47 6.07 3.94
N VAL A 132 -26.48 6.59 3.25
CA VAL A 132 -27.89 6.39 3.61
C VAL A 132 -28.57 5.59 2.52
N ASN A 133 -29.22 4.50 2.90
CA ASN A 133 -29.99 3.65 1.99
C ASN A 133 -31.39 3.39 2.58
N PRO A 134 -32.49 3.76 1.89
CA PRO A 134 -32.55 4.45 0.59
C PRO A 134 -31.90 5.85 0.57
N PRO A 135 -31.70 6.46 -0.61
CA PRO A 135 -31.09 7.79 -0.73
C PRO A 135 -31.82 8.85 0.11
N ARG A 136 -31.10 9.86 0.59
CA ARG A 136 -31.62 10.91 1.50
C ARG A 136 -32.83 11.66 0.92
N THR A 137 -32.92 11.77 -0.41
CA THR A 137 -34.01 12.43 -1.13
C THR A 137 -35.23 11.53 -1.37
N GLN A 138 -35.16 10.25 -0.99
CA GLN A 138 -36.28 9.31 -1.15
C GLN A 138 -37.46 9.76 -0.30
N ALA A 139 -38.65 9.80 -0.92
CA ALA A 139 -39.89 10.11 -0.23
C ALA A 139 -40.24 9.04 0.81
N ILE A 140 -40.73 9.45 1.98
CA ILE A 140 -41.05 8.54 3.08
C ILE A 140 -42.33 7.75 2.81
N THR A 141 -42.31 6.46 3.16
CA THR A 141 -43.46 5.55 3.10
C THR A 141 -43.58 4.77 4.41
N ASP A 142 -44.78 4.34 4.76
CA ASP A 142 -45.00 3.54 5.96
C ASP A 142 -44.25 2.21 5.92
N GLY A 143 -43.66 1.83 7.06
CA GLY A 143 -42.81 0.66 7.22
C GLY A 143 -41.42 0.76 6.59
N MET A 144 -40.99 1.92 6.10
CA MET A 144 -39.70 2.06 5.42
C MET A 144 -38.52 1.72 6.34
N ASN A 145 -37.59 0.90 5.84
CA ASN A 145 -36.34 0.59 6.51
C ASN A 145 -35.21 1.44 5.93
N ILE A 146 -34.56 2.22 6.78
CA ILE A 146 -33.49 3.15 6.43
C ILE A 146 -32.24 2.67 7.14
N LYS A 147 -31.15 2.48 6.40
CA LYS A 147 -29.84 2.14 6.95
C LYS A 147 -28.88 3.30 6.75
N ILE A 148 -28.26 3.72 7.85
CA ILE A 148 -27.16 4.67 7.87
C ILE A 148 -25.89 3.88 8.19
N THR A 149 -24.95 3.85 7.25
CA THR A 149 -23.63 3.24 7.41
C THR A 149 -22.62 4.36 7.66
N ARG A 150 -21.92 4.31 8.79
CA ARG A 150 -20.88 5.29 9.12
C ARG A 150 -19.64 5.03 8.28
N VAL A 151 -19.18 6.03 7.54
CA VAL A 151 -17.98 5.92 6.72
C VAL A 151 -16.89 6.80 7.28
N THR A 152 -15.76 6.19 7.60
CA THR A 152 -14.56 6.90 8.05
C THR A 152 -13.37 6.48 7.21
N SER A 153 -12.36 7.35 7.11
CA SER A 153 -11.09 7.00 6.49
C SER A 153 -9.94 7.44 7.37
N GLN A 154 -8.87 6.65 7.38
CA GLN A 154 -7.63 6.97 8.08
C GLN A 154 -6.44 6.75 7.16
N LEU A 155 -5.41 7.57 7.35
CA LEU A 155 -4.11 7.38 6.72
C LEU A 155 -3.21 6.60 7.66
N VAL A 156 -2.93 5.35 7.30
CA VAL A 156 -2.01 4.47 8.03
C VAL A 156 -0.63 4.59 7.40
N LYS A 157 0.36 4.97 8.20
CA LYS A 157 1.76 5.02 7.80
C LYS A 157 2.48 3.79 8.32
N GLU A 158 3.10 3.04 7.43
CA GLU A 158 3.86 1.83 7.74
C GLU A 158 5.29 1.98 7.24
N GLN A 159 6.27 1.69 8.10
CA GLN A 159 7.66 1.62 7.71
C GLN A 159 8.03 0.20 7.32
N GLN A 160 8.70 0.04 6.19
CA GLN A 160 9.18 -1.25 5.72
C GLN A 160 10.66 -1.18 5.34
N ASN A 161 11.41 -2.21 5.76
CA ASN A 161 12.81 -2.36 5.39
C ASN A 161 12.97 -2.71 3.90
N ILE A 162 14.01 -2.16 3.29
CA ILE A 162 14.46 -2.52 1.95
C ILE A 162 15.78 -3.28 2.10
N GLU A 163 15.77 -4.56 1.70
CA GLU A 163 16.96 -5.40 1.72
C GLU A 163 18.05 -4.83 0.80
N TYR A 164 19.30 -4.89 1.26
CA TYR A 164 20.44 -4.49 0.44
C TYR A 164 20.86 -5.63 -0.50
N SER A 165 21.46 -5.26 -1.63
CA SER A 165 22.09 -6.23 -2.52
C SER A 165 23.55 -6.47 -2.15
N THR A 166 24.09 -7.64 -2.52
CA THR A 166 25.51 -7.95 -2.39
C THR A 166 26.18 -7.90 -3.77
N GLU A 167 27.24 -7.12 -3.89
CA GLU A 167 28.08 -7.04 -5.09
C GLU A 167 29.39 -7.80 -4.85
N ILE A 168 29.69 -8.76 -5.72
CA ILE A 168 30.94 -9.52 -5.66
C ILE A 168 31.90 -9.00 -6.73
N ARG A 169 33.06 -8.52 -6.29
CA ARG A 169 34.16 -8.06 -7.14
C ARG A 169 35.30 -9.07 -7.09
N LYS A 170 35.83 -9.46 -8.24
CA LYS A 170 36.94 -10.42 -8.32
C LYS A 170 38.27 -9.72 -8.06
N ASP A 171 39.12 -10.32 -7.25
CA ASP A 171 40.47 -9.81 -6.95
C ASP A 171 41.55 -10.84 -7.34
N PRO A 172 42.38 -10.57 -8.37
CA PRO A 172 43.49 -11.44 -8.77
C PRO A 172 44.64 -11.47 -7.76
N ASN A 173 44.56 -10.69 -6.68
CA ASN A 173 45.58 -10.67 -5.65
C ASN A 173 45.22 -11.53 -4.42
N LEU A 174 44.00 -12.05 -4.33
CA LEU A 174 43.55 -12.88 -3.22
C LEU A 174 43.41 -14.35 -3.66
N ALA A 175 43.63 -15.26 -2.71
CA ALA A 175 43.38 -16.68 -2.90
C ALA A 175 41.89 -16.95 -3.15
N SER A 176 41.56 -17.91 -4.00
CA SER A 176 40.18 -18.18 -4.45
C SER A 176 39.20 -18.57 -3.34
N ASN A 177 39.70 -19.06 -2.21
CA ASN A 177 38.90 -19.37 -1.02
C ASN A 177 38.75 -18.18 -0.06
N VAL A 178 39.43 -17.06 -0.31
CA VAL A 178 39.37 -15.87 0.53
C VAL A 178 38.31 -14.92 -0.03
N THR A 179 37.37 -14.56 0.84
CA THR A 179 36.45 -13.46 0.61
C THR A 179 36.70 -12.39 1.65
N LYS A 180 36.77 -11.13 1.21
CA LYS A 180 36.97 -9.97 2.09
C LYS A 180 35.84 -8.97 1.90
N THR A 181 35.13 -8.63 2.97
CA THR A 181 34.17 -7.52 2.92
C THR A 181 34.92 -6.20 2.83
N ILE A 182 34.57 -5.36 1.84
CA ILE A 182 35.12 -4.00 1.70
C ILE A 182 34.09 -2.93 2.04
N GLN A 183 32.80 -3.26 1.99
CA GLN A 183 31.72 -2.40 2.41
C GLN A 183 30.63 -3.29 3.03
N GLU A 184 30.23 -2.99 4.26
CA GLU A 184 29.07 -3.64 4.87
C GLU A 184 27.78 -3.10 4.25
N GLY A 185 26.82 -4.00 4.05
CA GLY A 185 25.49 -3.63 3.57
C GLY A 185 24.67 -3.00 4.68
N GLN A 186 23.80 -2.06 4.32
CA GLN A 186 22.85 -1.46 5.23
C GLN A 186 21.47 -1.50 4.61
N THR A 187 20.48 -1.96 5.36
CA THR A 187 19.09 -1.95 4.92
C THR A 187 18.62 -0.51 4.71
N GLY A 188 17.89 -0.32 3.63
CA GLY A 188 17.12 0.89 3.40
C GLY A 188 15.79 0.84 4.13
N GLU A 189 15.04 1.92 4.03
CA GLU A 189 13.71 2.07 4.61
C GLU A 189 12.80 2.76 3.59
N ARG A 190 11.52 2.38 3.60
CA ARG A 190 10.46 3.10 2.90
C ARG A 190 9.26 3.32 3.80
N GLU A 191 8.60 4.44 3.62
CA GLU A 191 7.31 4.76 4.22
C GLU A 191 6.20 4.53 3.19
N ILE A 192 5.25 3.67 3.56
CA ILE A 192 4.04 3.41 2.79
C ILE A 192 2.88 4.09 3.52
N THR A 193 2.21 5.04 2.86
CA THR A 193 0.98 5.63 3.38
C THR A 193 -0.20 4.99 2.66
N THR A 194 -1.06 4.32 3.43
CA THR A 194 -2.27 3.66 2.96
C THR A 194 -3.49 4.40 3.47
N ARG A 195 -4.42 4.77 2.60
CA ARG A 195 -5.76 5.20 3.00
C ARG A 195 -6.59 3.95 3.23
N VAL A 196 -7.13 3.80 4.44
CA VAL A 196 -8.01 2.69 4.82
C VAL A 196 -9.39 3.24 5.11
N VAL A 197 -10.41 2.69 4.45
CA VAL A 197 -11.81 3.10 4.59
C VAL A 197 -12.56 2.07 5.42
N TYR A 198 -13.35 2.56 6.36
CA TYR A 198 -14.15 1.76 7.28
C TYR A 198 -15.63 2.06 7.09
N GLU A 199 -16.45 1.01 7.08
CA GLU A 199 -17.91 1.07 7.17
C GLU A 199 -18.35 0.44 8.48
N ASP A 200 -19.05 1.19 9.33
CA ASP A 200 -19.47 0.76 10.68
C ASP A 200 -18.30 0.17 11.50
N GLY A 201 -17.11 0.76 11.37
CA GLY A 201 -15.89 0.34 12.05
C GLY A 201 -15.19 -0.88 11.44
N LYS A 202 -15.68 -1.45 10.34
CA LYS A 202 -15.06 -2.58 9.63
C LYS A 202 -14.33 -2.10 8.39
N GLU A 203 -13.08 -2.52 8.21
CA GLU A 203 -12.30 -2.21 7.00
C GLU A 203 -12.99 -2.79 5.76
N VAL A 204 -13.26 -1.94 4.77
CA VAL A 204 -13.88 -2.34 3.50
C VAL A 204 -12.95 -2.14 2.31
N SER A 205 -11.99 -1.22 2.40
CA SER A 205 -11.00 -1.00 1.36
C SER A 205 -9.72 -0.39 1.91
N ARG A 206 -8.62 -0.66 1.20
CA ARG A 206 -7.32 -0.04 1.43
C ARG A 206 -6.67 0.32 0.11
N GLU A 207 -6.08 1.51 0.04
CA GLU A 207 -5.42 2.03 -1.15
C GLU A 207 -4.07 2.65 -0.77
N VAL A 208 -3.00 2.26 -1.47
CA VAL A 208 -1.67 2.86 -1.28
C VAL A 208 -1.65 4.22 -1.94
N ILE A 209 -1.55 5.28 -1.14
CA ILE A 209 -1.51 6.67 -1.61
C ILE A 209 -0.07 7.10 -1.90
N SER A 210 0.87 6.64 -1.09
CA SER A 210 2.29 6.94 -1.29
C SER A 210 3.17 5.77 -0.92
N ASN A 211 4.28 5.63 -1.62
CA ASN A 211 5.35 4.69 -1.33
C ASN A 211 6.67 5.40 -1.60
N VAL A 212 7.34 5.83 -0.54
CA VAL A 212 8.52 6.69 -0.63
C VAL A 212 9.68 6.01 0.07
N VAL A 213 10.81 5.89 -0.62
CA VAL A 213 12.08 5.47 0.00
C VAL A 213 12.56 6.61 0.89
N THR A 214 12.59 6.38 2.20
CA THR A 214 13.08 7.34 3.19
C THR A 214 14.58 7.20 3.42
N LYS A 215 15.13 6.01 3.16
CA LYS A 215 16.55 5.70 3.28
C LYS A 215 16.95 4.68 2.21
N GLU A 216 17.88 5.04 1.35
CA GLU A 216 18.39 4.12 0.31
C GLU A 216 19.20 2.97 0.93
N PRO A 217 19.03 1.71 0.48
CA PRO A 217 19.87 0.61 0.93
C PRO A 217 21.31 0.77 0.42
N VAL A 218 22.28 0.50 1.29
CA VAL A 218 23.71 0.48 0.93
C VAL A 218 24.10 -0.95 0.60
N LYS A 219 24.65 -1.16 -0.60
CA LYS A 219 25.09 -2.49 -1.04
C LYS A 219 26.22 -3.03 -0.16
N LYS A 220 26.20 -4.33 0.13
CA LYS A 220 27.36 -5.04 0.68
C LYS A 220 28.32 -5.35 -0.45
N VAL A 221 29.60 -5.01 -0.32
CA VAL A 221 30.59 -5.30 -1.37
C VAL A 221 31.63 -6.27 -0.84
N LEU A 222 31.77 -7.40 -1.54
CA LEU A 222 32.70 -8.46 -1.24
C LEU A 222 33.77 -8.53 -2.33
N LEU A 223 35.04 -8.60 -1.93
CA LEU A 223 36.14 -9.03 -2.80
C LEU A 223 36.30 -10.54 -2.69
N GLN A 224 36.19 -11.23 -3.81
CA GLN A 224 36.43 -12.66 -3.92
C GLN A 224 37.75 -12.89 -4.65
N GLY A 225 38.67 -13.64 -4.03
CA GLY A 225 39.93 -13.96 -4.69
C GLY A 225 39.77 -14.84 -5.92
N THR A 226 40.75 -14.79 -6.82
CA THR A 226 40.78 -15.63 -8.03
C THR A 226 42.08 -16.41 -8.22
N LEU A 227 43.08 -16.24 -7.34
CA LEU A 227 44.29 -17.05 -7.41
C LEU A 227 43.97 -18.49 -7.05
N GLY A 228 44.45 -19.41 -7.89
CA GLY A 228 44.37 -20.83 -7.59
C GLY A 228 45.21 -21.18 -6.36
N ILE A 229 44.80 -22.22 -5.65
CA ILE A 229 45.47 -22.69 -4.43
C ILE A 229 46.04 -24.07 -4.72
N LEU A 230 47.34 -24.20 -4.54
CA LEU A 230 48.06 -25.46 -4.67
C LEU A 230 48.46 -25.92 -3.27
N SER A 231 47.90 -27.05 -2.84
CA SER A 231 48.32 -27.73 -1.60
C SER A 231 49.47 -28.68 -1.92
N LEU A 232 50.65 -28.43 -1.36
CA LEU A 232 51.87 -29.19 -1.71
C LEU A 232 52.01 -30.50 -0.93
N ASN A 233 51.55 -30.52 0.33
CA ASN A 233 51.66 -31.67 1.24
C ASN A 233 50.39 -31.80 2.10
N ARG A 234 50.17 -32.97 2.72
CA ARG A 234 49.07 -33.19 3.69
C ARG A 234 49.16 -32.33 4.97
N GLY A 235 50.28 -31.63 5.18
CA GLY A 235 50.59 -30.87 6.41
C GLY A 235 50.33 -29.36 6.38
N GLY A 236 49.77 -28.80 5.30
CA GLY A 236 49.19 -27.44 5.34
C GLY A 236 49.91 -26.33 4.53
N ASP A 237 51.07 -26.58 3.92
CA ASP A 237 51.72 -25.58 3.06
C ASP A 237 50.93 -25.35 1.76
N GLN A 238 50.45 -24.12 1.58
CA GLN A 238 49.66 -23.69 0.43
C GLN A 238 50.40 -22.62 -0.37
N LEU A 239 50.45 -22.80 -1.69
CA LEU A 239 50.92 -21.77 -2.62
C LEU A 239 49.75 -21.20 -3.42
N THR A 240 49.76 -19.89 -3.65
CA THR A 240 48.84 -19.24 -4.57
C THR A 240 49.47 -19.10 -5.96
N TYR A 241 48.71 -19.44 -7.00
CA TYR A 241 49.17 -19.36 -8.38
C TYR A 241 48.20 -18.56 -9.25
N LYS A 242 48.76 -17.84 -10.23
CA LYS A 242 48.02 -17.04 -11.23
C LYS A 242 47.43 -17.92 -12.32
N SER A 243 48.19 -18.93 -12.77
CA SER A 243 47.78 -19.84 -13.81
C SER A 243 48.51 -21.17 -13.71
N VAL A 244 47.97 -22.20 -14.34
CA VAL A 244 48.59 -23.52 -14.48
C VAL A 244 48.63 -23.90 -15.95
N ILE A 245 49.78 -24.41 -16.40
CA ILE A 245 49.97 -24.87 -17.77
C ILE A 245 50.56 -26.29 -17.78
N ARG A 246 50.07 -27.13 -18.69
CA ARG A 246 50.64 -28.46 -18.91
C ARG A 246 51.74 -28.37 -19.95
N VAL A 247 52.95 -28.77 -19.59
CA VAL A 247 54.15 -28.63 -20.44
C VAL A 247 54.83 -29.96 -20.66
N LYS A 248 55.58 -30.05 -21.76
CA LYS A 248 56.62 -31.08 -21.95
C LYS A 248 57.87 -30.64 -21.20
N ALA A 249 58.20 -31.31 -20.10
CA ALA A 249 59.39 -31.05 -19.30
C ALA A 249 60.51 -32.01 -19.69
N THR A 250 61.60 -31.47 -20.24
CA THR A 250 62.88 -32.15 -20.44
C THR A 250 63.83 -31.77 -19.29
N ALA A 251 65.02 -32.37 -19.25
CA ALA A 251 66.06 -31.98 -18.30
C ALA A 251 67.40 -31.75 -18.99
N TYR A 252 68.19 -30.83 -18.40
CA TYR A 252 69.54 -30.54 -18.82
C TYR A 252 70.47 -30.42 -17.62
N CYS A 253 71.77 -30.50 -17.88
CA CYS A 253 72.83 -30.30 -16.89
C CYS A 253 73.94 -29.47 -17.56
N PRO A 254 74.95 -28.98 -16.83
CA PRO A 254 75.91 -28.04 -17.40
C PRO A 254 76.91 -28.67 -18.38
N CYS A 255 76.90 -29.99 -18.59
CA CYS A 255 77.90 -30.66 -19.42
C CYS A 255 77.82 -30.26 -20.92
N LYS A 256 78.91 -30.56 -21.64
CA LYS A 256 79.05 -30.25 -23.06
C LYS A 256 78.01 -30.94 -23.94
N SER A 257 77.58 -32.16 -23.59
CA SER A 257 76.55 -32.88 -24.35
C SER A 257 75.15 -32.25 -24.22
N CYS A 258 74.85 -31.58 -23.11
CA CYS A 258 73.57 -30.90 -22.90
C CYS A 258 73.56 -29.46 -23.39
N THR A 259 74.65 -28.71 -23.16
CA THR A 259 74.69 -27.25 -23.37
C THR A 259 75.66 -26.80 -24.45
N GLY A 260 76.49 -27.70 -24.99
CA GLY A 260 77.58 -27.37 -25.90
C GLY A 260 78.80 -26.72 -25.25
N LYS A 261 78.79 -26.54 -23.91
CA LYS A 261 79.83 -25.83 -23.15
C LYS A 261 80.44 -26.72 -22.07
N ASP A 262 81.70 -26.46 -21.74
CA ASP A 262 82.44 -27.07 -20.62
C ASP A 262 82.95 -25.99 -19.66
N SER A 263 83.58 -26.38 -18.55
CA SER A 263 84.04 -25.45 -17.50
C SER A 263 85.03 -24.39 -17.99
N SER A 264 85.68 -24.60 -19.14
CA SER A 264 86.61 -23.67 -19.77
C SER A 264 85.93 -22.71 -20.75
N SER A 265 84.66 -22.96 -21.08
CA SER A 265 83.89 -22.18 -22.06
C SER A 265 83.34 -20.88 -21.45
N PRO A 266 83.41 -19.74 -22.17
CA PRO A 266 82.76 -18.51 -21.73
C PRO A 266 81.24 -18.69 -21.51
N GLY A 267 80.76 -18.25 -20.34
CA GLY A 267 79.35 -18.41 -19.97
C GLY A 267 78.94 -19.86 -19.69
N TYR A 268 79.89 -20.72 -19.29
CA TYR A 268 79.59 -22.04 -18.72
C TYR A 268 78.61 -21.92 -17.55
N ASN A 269 77.58 -22.78 -17.55
CA ASN A 269 76.54 -22.85 -16.52
C ASN A 269 75.87 -21.50 -16.19
N ARG A 270 75.84 -20.57 -17.16
CA ARG A 270 75.14 -19.29 -17.04
C ARG A 270 73.79 -19.32 -17.75
N THR A 271 72.78 -18.80 -17.09
CA THR A 271 71.42 -18.66 -17.61
C THR A 271 71.29 -17.45 -18.52
N ALA A 272 70.18 -17.36 -19.27
CA ALA A 272 69.82 -16.17 -20.04
C ALA A 272 69.73 -14.88 -19.19
N MET A 273 69.36 -14.98 -17.91
CA MET A 273 69.37 -13.86 -16.96
C MET A 273 70.76 -13.55 -16.37
N GLY A 274 71.80 -14.30 -16.74
CA GLY A 274 73.18 -14.11 -16.27
C GLY A 274 73.51 -14.75 -14.92
N THR A 275 72.53 -15.39 -14.27
CA THR A 275 72.72 -16.15 -13.02
C THR A 275 73.36 -17.51 -13.29
N GLN A 276 73.87 -18.17 -12.24
CA GLN A 276 74.39 -19.52 -12.35
C GLN A 276 73.25 -20.53 -12.22
N ALA A 277 73.10 -21.43 -13.20
CA ALA A 277 72.07 -22.45 -13.16
C ALA A 277 72.32 -23.39 -11.98
N LYS A 278 71.27 -23.67 -11.19
CA LYS A 278 71.37 -24.44 -9.95
C LYS A 278 70.16 -25.33 -9.72
N ARG A 279 70.38 -26.42 -8.99
CA ARG A 279 69.32 -27.27 -8.45
C ARG A 279 69.25 -27.07 -6.93
N ASN A 280 68.07 -26.72 -6.43
CA ASN A 280 67.80 -26.62 -5.01
C ASN A 280 66.44 -27.29 -4.70
N PRO A 281 66.43 -28.56 -4.24
CA PRO A 281 65.19 -29.27 -3.91
C PRO A 281 64.36 -28.62 -2.80
N ASN A 282 65.00 -27.86 -1.89
CA ASN A 282 64.36 -27.20 -0.75
C ASN A 282 64.10 -25.71 -1.00
N GLY A 283 64.26 -25.25 -2.24
CA GLY A 283 64.10 -23.85 -2.60
C GLY A 283 63.94 -23.68 -4.11
N TYR A 284 64.35 -22.54 -4.64
CA TYR A 284 64.21 -22.25 -6.07
C TYR A 284 65.37 -22.83 -6.89
N SER A 285 65.02 -23.70 -7.82
CA SER A 285 65.90 -24.23 -8.86
C SER A 285 65.79 -23.42 -10.16
N THR A 286 66.75 -23.61 -11.07
CA THR A 286 66.72 -22.99 -12.40
C THR A 286 65.93 -23.85 -13.38
N ILE A 287 65.11 -23.20 -14.23
CA ILE A 287 64.51 -23.83 -15.41
C ILE A 287 64.69 -22.93 -16.64
N ALA A 288 64.78 -23.57 -17.81
CA ALA A 288 64.70 -22.91 -19.10
C ALA A 288 63.26 -22.95 -19.62
N VAL A 289 62.79 -21.84 -20.17
CA VAL A 289 61.41 -21.68 -20.66
C VAL A 289 61.36 -20.94 -22.00
N ASP A 290 60.18 -20.92 -22.61
CA ASP A 290 59.84 -19.92 -23.63
C ASP A 290 59.32 -18.64 -22.94
N PRO A 291 60.04 -17.50 -22.99
CA PRO A 291 59.64 -16.27 -22.32
C PRO A 291 58.28 -15.70 -22.75
N ARG A 292 57.77 -16.11 -23.92
CA ARG A 292 56.44 -15.72 -24.43
C ARG A 292 55.30 -16.42 -23.68
N ILE A 293 55.59 -17.56 -23.05
CA ILE A 293 54.62 -18.37 -22.30
C ILE A 293 54.84 -18.22 -20.79
N ILE A 294 56.09 -18.33 -20.33
CA ILE A 294 56.50 -18.06 -18.95
C ILE A 294 57.56 -16.97 -18.98
N PRO A 295 57.25 -15.71 -18.62
CA PRO A 295 58.22 -14.63 -18.60
C PRO A 295 59.44 -14.96 -17.72
N LEU A 296 60.64 -14.52 -18.13
CA LEU A 296 61.83 -14.68 -17.31
C LEU A 296 61.67 -13.97 -15.96
N GLY A 297 62.22 -14.58 -14.91
CA GLY A 297 62.04 -14.17 -13.52
C GLY A 297 60.76 -14.72 -12.85
N SER A 298 59.86 -15.36 -13.60
CA SER A 298 58.65 -15.96 -13.02
C SER A 298 59.01 -17.07 -12.03
N LYS A 299 58.45 -17.00 -10.83
CA LYS A 299 58.48 -18.09 -9.85
C LYS A 299 57.43 -19.11 -10.24
N VAL A 300 57.80 -20.39 -10.26
CA VAL A 300 56.90 -21.49 -10.62
C VAL A 300 57.03 -22.65 -9.65
N TYR A 301 55.99 -23.48 -9.57
CA TYR A 301 56.08 -24.82 -9.03
C TYR A 301 55.89 -25.83 -10.17
N VAL A 302 56.85 -26.73 -10.35
CA VAL A 302 56.81 -27.79 -11.35
C VAL A 302 56.50 -29.10 -10.63
N GLU A 303 55.39 -29.74 -11.01
CA GLU A 303 54.92 -30.96 -10.39
C GLU A 303 55.97 -32.08 -10.41
N GLY A 304 56.33 -32.59 -9.22
CA GLY A 304 57.35 -33.63 -9.04
C GLY A 304 58.80 -33.15 -9.18
N TYR A 305 59.04 -31.86 -9.44
CA TYR A 305 60.38 -31.25 -9.49
C TYR A 305 60.60 -30.24 -8.35
N GLY A 306 59.57 -29.48 -7.98
CA GLY A 306 59.59 -28.50 -6.89
C GLY A 306 59.54 -27.05 -7.38
N LEU A 307 59.98 -26.13 -6.52
CA LEU A 307 60.02 -24.70 -6.79
C LEU A 307 61.15 -24.34 -7.78
N ALA A 308 60.84 -23.44 -8.71
CA ALA A 308 61.81 -22.97 -9.69
C ALA A 308 61.60 -21.51 -10.09
N ILE A 309 62.64 -20.90 -10.65
CA ILE A 309 62.59 -19.59 -11.31
C ILE A 309 62.92 -19.80 -12.78
N ALA A 310 62.13 -19.19 -13.65
CA ALA A 310 62.39 -19.11 -15.08
C ALA A 310 63.56 -18.17 -15.35
N GLU A 311 64.79 -18.67 -15.26
CA GLU A 311 65.99 -17.83 -15.43
C GLU A 311 66.66 -18.01 -16.80
N ASP A 312 66.32 -19.09 -17.51
CA ASP A 312 67.05 -19.52 -18.69
C ASP A 312 66.18 -19.71 -19.93
N THR A 313 66.82 -19.80 -21.10
CA THR A 313 66.16 -20.09 -22.37
C THR A 313 67.00 -21.04 -23.20
N GLY A 314 66.36 -21.86 -24.03
CA GLY A 314 67.04 -22.72 -24.98
C GLY A 314 66.46 -22.59 -26.38
N GLY A 315 67.29 -22.76 -27.41
CA GLY A 315 66.84 -22.69 -28.81
C GLY A 315 65.69 -23.66 -29.11
N ALA A 316 65.74 -24.85 -28.49
CA ALA A 316 64.73 -25.91 -28.62
C ALA A 316 63.61 -25.88 -27.56
N ILE A 317 63.59 -24.87 -26.68
CA ILE A 317 62.58 -24.70 -25.62
C ILE A 317 61.60 -23.62 -26.08
N LYS A 318 60.53 -24.06 -26.77
CA LYS A 318 59.53 -23.20 -27.41
C LYS A 318 58.12 -23.71 -27.10
N GLY A 319 57.18 -22.79 -26.95
CA GLY A 319 55.79 -23.07 -26.59
C GLY A 319 55.65 -23.67 -25.19
N ASN A 320 54.75 -24.65 -25.03
CA ASN A 320 54.51 -25.34 -23.77
C ASN A 320 55.57 -26.41 -23.48
N LYS A 321 56.86 -26.01 -23.51
CA LYS A 321 58.01 -26.85 -23.21
C LYS A 321 58.91 -26.13 -22.21
N ILE A 322 59.42 -26.87 -21.23
CA ILE A 322 60.41 -26.40 -20.28
C ILE A 322 61.59 -27.36 -20.25
N ASP A 323 62.74 -26.87 -19.80
CA ASP A 323 63.91 -27.69 -19.48
C ASP A 323 64.29 -27.47 -18.02
N VAL A 324 64.36 -28.54 -17.23
CA VAL A 324 64.67 -28.43 -15.81
C VAL A 324 66.14 -28.76 -15.53
N TYR A 325 66.78 -27.98 -14.66
CA TYR A 325 68.21 -28.14 -14.39
C TYR A 325 68.52 -29.27 -13.39
N PHE A 326 69.54 -30.05 -13.69
CA PHE A 326 70.17 -31.00 -12.78
C PHE A 326 71.69 -30.80 -12.72
N PRO A 327 72.34 -31.03 -11.56
CA PRO A 327 73.79 -30.90 -11.43
C PRO A 327 74.58 -31.89 -12.29
N SER A 328 74.06 -33.11 -12.48
CA SER A 328 74.73 -34.17 -13.23
C SER A 328 73.96 -34.67 -14.45
N HIS A 329 74.70 -35.22 -15.41
CA HIS A 329 74.12 -35.77 -16.64
C HIS A 329 73.27 -37.01 -16.39
N SER A 330 73.68 -37.87 -15.45
CA SER A 330 72.93 -39.06 -15.05
C SER A 330 71.55 -38.69 -14.47
N GLU A 331 71.47 -37.68 -13.61
CA GLU A 331 70.19 -37.22 -13.04
C GLU A 331 69.27 -36.61 -14.10
N ALA A 332 69.82 -35.84 -15.06
CA ALA A 332 69.05 -35.29 -16.17
C ALA A 332 68.45 -36.41 -17.05
N LEU A 333 69.25 -37.44 -17.37
CA LEU A 333 68.77 -38.61 -18.10
C LEU A 333 67.72 -39.40 -17.31
N GLN A 334 67.92 -39.56 -16.00
CA GLN A 334 66.97 -40.23 -15.12
C GLN A 334 65.63 -39.48 -15.02
N TRP A 335 65.66 -38.15 -15.06
CA TRP A 335 64.43 -37.36 -15.14
C TRP A 335 63.64 -37.66 -16.43
N GLY A 336 64.33 -37.71 -17.57
CA GLY A 336 63.76 -38.04 -18.88
C GLY A 336 62.79 -36.97 -19.40
N VAL A 337 61.87 -37.38 -20.27
CA VAL A 337 60.84 -36.50 -20.85
C VAL A 337 59.50 -36.80 -20.21
N LYS A 338 58.88 -35.80 -19.56
CA LYS A 338 57.62 -35.96 -18.84
C LYS A 338 56.64 -34.85 -19.20
N TYR A 339 55.34 -35.13 -19.12
CA TYR A 339 54.32 -34.09 -19.17
C TYR A 339 53.94 -33.71 -17.74
N LYS A 340 54.13 -32.45 -17.38
CA LYS A 340 53.94 -31.96 -16.01
C LYS A 340 53.13 -30.67 -16.00
N ASN A 341 52.38 -30.47 -14.92
CA ASN A 341 51.75 -29.19 -14.66
C ASN A 341 52.78 -28.23 -14.05
N VAL A 342 52.78 -27.01 -14.57
CA VAL A 342 53.59 -25.89 -14.07
C VAL A 342 52.64 -24.82 -13.59
N TYR A 343 52.74 -24.50 -12.31
CA TYR A 343 51.95 -23.48 -11.64
C TYR A 343 52.76 -22.19 -11.59
N ILE A 344 52.28 -21.13 -12.25
CA ILE A 344 52.94 -19.82 -12.25
C ILE A 344 52.50 -19.10 -10.98
N LEU A 345 53.45 -18.92 -10.05
CA LEU A 345 53.17 -18.40 -8.72
C LEU A 345 52.95 -16.88 -8.75
N LYS A 346 52.28 -16.36 -7.72
CA LYS A 346 52.03 -14.92 -7.61
C LYS A 346 53.29 -14.11 -7.36
#